data_AF-A0A2D4MYB3-F1
#
_entry.id   AF-A0A2D4MYB3-F1
#
_cell.length_a   1.000
_cell.length_b   1.000
_cell.length_c   1.000
_cell.angle_alpha   90.00
_cell.angle_beta   90.00
_cell.angle_gamma   90.00
#
_symmetry.space_group_name_H-M   'P 1'
#
loop_
_entity.id
_entity.type
_entity.pdbx_description
1 polymer ?
#
loop_
_entity_poly.entity_id
_entity_poly.type
_entity_poly.pdbx_seq_one_letter_code
_entity_poly.pdbx_strand_id
1 'polypeptide(L)'
;MLFQTSEHIFNSPAVGDVIPYSTIIQFLFTRAPTELKSPFQRADWTIARYSRWLDDHPAEKDRLILIRGALEAYVQSVRSREGKEFAPVYPVMVQLLQKALSSLQ
;
A
#
# COMPACT_ATOMS: atom_id res chain seq x y z
N MET A 1 -4.73 6.89 -15.49
CA MET A 1 -4.09 6.10 -14.41
C MET A 1 -4.08 4.59 -14.66
N LEU A 2 -5.12 3.98 -15.25
CA LEU A 2 -5.17 2.51 -15.48
C LEU A 2 -3.97 1.93 -16.25
N PHE A 3 -3.46 2.63 -17.27
CA PHE A 3 -2.37 2.14 -18.15
C PHE A 3 -0.98 2.71 -17.81
N GLN A 4 -0.84 3.49 -16.75
CA GLN A 4 0.45 4.07 -16.35
C GLN A 4 1.25 3.10 -15.47
N THR A 5 2.59 3.11 -15.60
CA THR A 5 3.48 2.37 -14.69
C THR A 5 3.34 2.88 -13.26
N SER A 6 3.76 2.08 -12.28
CA SER A 6 3.65 2.44 -10.86
C SER A 6 4.47 3.71 -10.54
N GLU A 7 5.60 3.90 -11.21
CA GLU A 7 6.49 5.06 -11.10
C GLU A 7 5.85 6.33 -11.68
N HIS A 8 5.15 6.22 -12.82
CA HIS A 8 4.43 7.36 -13.39
C HIS A 8 3.27 7.81 -12.50
N ILE A 9 2.59 6.87 -11.84
CA ILE A 9 1.51 7.19 -10.88
C ILE A 9 2.11 7.91 -9.67
N PHE A 10 3.22 7.41 -9.12
CA PHE A 10 3.92 8.04 -7.99
C PHE A 10 4.31 9.50 -8.24
N ASN A 11 4.77 9.81 -9.46
CA ASN A 11 5.22 11.15 -9.83
C ASN A 11 4.09 12.10 -10.23
N SER A 12 2.83 11.66 -10.21
CA SER A 12 1.70 12.52 -10.55
C SER A 12 1.49 13.60 -9.49
N PRO A 13 1.32 14.88 -9.88
CA PRO A 13 1.10 15.97 -8.93
C PRO A 13 -0.23 15.83 -8.16
N ALA A 14 -1.16 15.00 -8.64
CA ALA A 14 -2.42 14.75 -7.95
C ALA A 14 -2.24 13.88 -6.69
N VAL A 15 -1.12 13.16 -6.54
CA VAL A 15 -0.87 12.27 -5.40
C VAL A 15 -0.47 13.09 -4.17
N GLY A 16 -1.24 12.95 -3.10
CA GLY A 16 -1.07 13.71 -1.86
C GLY A 16 -1.77 15.08 -1.86
N ASP A 17 -2.15 15.60 -3.03
CA ASP A 17 -2.92 16.83 -3.17
C ASP A 17 -4.43 16.53 -3.26
N VAL A 18 -4.85 15.90 -4.36
CA VAL A 18 -6.26 15.55 -4.61
C VAL A 18 -6.55 14.10 -4.26
N ILE A 19 -5.57 13.21 -4.46
CA ILE A 19 -5.72 11.77 -4.24
C ILE A 19 -4.88 11.36 -3.03
N PRO A 20 -5.50 10.81 -1.97
CA PRO A 20 -4.76 10.33 -0.80
C PRO A 20 -3.73 9.26 -1.17
N TYR A 21 -2.55 9.32 -0.56
CA TYR A 21 -1.47 8.34 -0.74
C TYR A 21 -1.95 6.91 -0.45
N SER A 22 -2.74 6.75 0.61
CA SER A 22 -3.35 5.48 1.00
C SER A 22 -4.16 4.84 -0.13
N THR A 23 -4.88 5.64 -0.91
CA THR A 23 -5.70 5.18 -2.06
C THR A 23 -4.81 4.71 -3.21
N ILE A 24 -3.72 5.41 -3.49
CA ILE A 24 -2.76 5.01 -4.52
C ILE A 24 -2.09 3.69 -4.14
N ILE A 25 -1.61 3.56 -2.91
CA ILE A 25 -0.95 2.33 -2.45
C ILE A 25 -1.92 1.15 -2.47
N GLN A 26 -3.19 1.38 -2.07
CA GLN A 26 -4.26 0.38 -2.19
C GLN A 26 -4.45 -0.09 -3.63
N PHE A 27 -4.49 0.84 -4.59
CA PHE A 27 -4.55 0.50 -6.01
C PHE A 27 -3.33 -0.32 -6.45
N LEU A 28 -2.12 0.01 -5.98
CA LEU A 28 -0.90 -0.73 -6.34
C LEU A 28 -0.92 -2.19 -5.85
N PHE A 29 -1.63 -2.51 -4.75
CA PHE A 29 -1.85 -3.91 -4.37
C PHE A 29 -2.62 -4.73 -5.42
N THR A 30 -3.45 -4.09 -6.26
CA THR A 30 -4.13 -4.80 -7.36
C THR A 30 -3.18 -5.22 -8.48
N ARG A 31 -1.97 -4.65 -8.51
CA ARG A 31 -0.88 -4.97 -9.45
C ARG A 31 0.21 -5.84 -8.81
N ALA A 32 0.09 -6.13 -7.53
CA ALA A 32 1.06 -6.90 -6.77
C ALA A 32 0.86 -8.41 -7.00
N PRO A 33 1.93 -9.21 -6.88
CA PRO A 33 1.80 -10.67 -6.88
C PRO A 33 1.06 -11.14 -5.62
N THR A 34 0.49 -12.34 -5.69
CA THR A 34 -0.40 -12.90 -4.64
C THR A 34 0.23 -13.02 -3.26
N GLU A 35 1.55 -13.11 -3.17
CA GLU A 35 2.31 -13.23 -1.93
C GLU A 35 2.41 -11.89 -1.19
N LEU A 36 2.33 -10.77 -1.91
CA LEU A 36 2.19 -9.44 -1.33
C LEU A 36 0.71 -9.18 -1.03
N LYS A 37 0.24 -9.80 0.07
CA LYS A 37 -1.13 -9.67 0.53
C LYS A 37 -1.47 -8.21 0.86
N SER A 38 -2.63 -7.76 0.37
CA SER A 38 -3.18 -6.45 0.71
C SER A 38 -3.56 -6.35 2.20
N PRO A 39 -3.78 -5.14 2.74
CA PRO A 39 -3.95 -4.98 4.18
C PRO A 39 -5.13 -5.77 4.77
N PHE A 40 -6.26 -5.83 4.07
CA PHE A 40 -7.41 -6.61 4.52
C PHE A 40 -7.15 -8.12 4.48
N GLN A 41 -6.42 -8.61 3.47
CA GLN A 41 -6.05 -10.02 3.38
C GLN A 41 -5.06 -10.40 4.48
N ARG A 42 -4.13 -9.50 4.83
CA ARG A 42 -3.19 -9.73 5.93
C ARG A 42 -3.88 -9.74 7.29
N ALA A 43 -4.89 -8.89 7.47
CA ALA A 43 -5.69 -8.82 8.69
C ALA A 43 -6.77 -9.91 8.78
N ASP A 44 -6.90 -10.77 7.75
CA ASP A 44 -7.94 -11.79 7.61
C ASP A 44 -9.36 -11.21 7.71
N TRP A 45 -9.57 -10.07 7.03
CA TRP A 45 -10.86 -9.38 6.99
C TRP A 45 -11.59 -9.71 5.70
N THR A 46 -12.92 -9.73 5.77
CA THR A 46 -13.74 -9.65 4.57
C THR A 46 -13.64 -8.24 3.97
N ILE A 47 -13.93 -8.12 2.67
CA ILE A 47 -14.00 -6.82 2.00
C ILE A 47 -15.02 -5.91 2.70
N ALA A 48 -16.16 -6.45 3.14
CA ALA A 48 -17.17 -5.68 3.86
C ALA A 48 -16.66 -5.13 5.21
N ARG A 49 -15.91 -5.94 5.97
CA ARG A 49 -15.28 -5.48 7.22
C ARG A 49 -14.25 -4.39 6.94
N TYR A 50 -13.46 -4.57 5.88
CA TYR A 50 -12.45 -3.59 5.51
C TYR A 50 -13.06 -2.26 5.03
N SER A 51 -14.12 -2.30 4.23
CA SER A 51 -14.88 -1.11 3.82
C SER A 51 -15.38 -0.34 5.05
N ARG A 52 -16.03 -1.03 5.99
CA ARG A 52 -16.49 -0.40 7.23
C ARG A 52 -15.35 0.19 8.04
N TRP A 53 -14.23 -0.53 8.14
CA TRP A 53 -13.06 -0.02 8.84
C TRP A 53 -12.53 1.28 8.21
N LEU A 54 -12.52 1.39 6.87
CA LEU A 54 -12.14 2.62 6.18
C LEU A 54 -13.10 3.78 6.47
N ASP A 55 -14.40 3.50 6.56
CA ASP A 55 -15.43 4.49 6.92
C ASP A 55 -15.22 5.00 8.37
N ASP A 56 -14.91 4.08 9.30
CA ASP A 56 -14.67 4.38 10.71
C ASP A 56 -13.30 5.05 10.97
N HIS A 57 -12.36 4.96 10.03
CA HIS A 57 -10.98 5.49 10.15
C HIS A 57 -10.71 6.51 9.00
N PRO A 58 -11.26 7.74 9.10
CA PRO A 58 -11.10 8.76 8.06
C PRO A 58 -9.70 9.36 8.02
N ALA A 59 -8.94 9.28 9.12
CA ALA A 59 -7.59 9.79 9.19
C ALA A 59 -6.65 8.96 8.30
N GLU A 60 -5.99 9.63 7.36
CA GLU A 60 -5.08 8.95 6.43
C GLU A 60 -3.93 8.24 7.17
N LYS A 61 -3.47 8.80 8.29
CA LYS A 61 -2.43 8.21 9.14
C LYS A 61 -2.76 6.78 9.55
N ASP A 62 -4.01 6.50 9.94
CA ASP A 62 -4.42 5.15 10.39
C ASP A 62 -4.38 4.16 9.22
N ARG A 63 -4.84 4.60 8.05
CA ARG A 63 -4.81 3.81 6.80
C ARG A 63 -3.37 3.49 6.40
N LEU A 64 -2.46 4.45 6.49
CA LEU A 64 -1.04 4.27 6.20
C LEU A 64 -0.35 3.33 7.20
N ILE A 65 -0.72 3.37 8.48
CA ILE A 65 -0.22 2.42 9.49
C ILE A 65 -0.66 0.99 9.15
N LEU A 66 -1.93 0.79 8.77
CA LEU A 66 -2.42 -0.52 8.35
C LEU A 66 -1.69 -1.04 7.09
N ILE A 67 -1.44 -0.16 6.12
CA ILE A 67 -0.65 -0.46 4.91
C ILE A 67 0.79 -0.84 5.27
N ARG A 68 1.43 -0.11 6.17
CA ARG A 68 2.81 -0.39 6.63
C ARG A 68 2.93 -1.83 7.14
N GLY A 69 1.99 -2.27 7.97
CA GLY A 69 1.98 -3.64 8.50
C GLY A 69 1.89 -4.71 7.40
N ALA A 70 1.18 -4.44 6.30
CA ALA A 70 1.11 -5.36 5.16
C ALA A 70 2.44 -5.43 4.39
N LEU A 71 3.08 -4.28 4.14
CA LEU A 71 4.39 -4.21 3.48
C LEU A 71 5.48 -4.88 4.31
N GLU A 72 5.50 -4.64 5.63
CA GLU A 72 6.45 -5.29 6.55
C GLU A 72 6.26 -6.80 6.61
N ALA A 73 5.01 -7.29 6.62
CA ALA A 73 4.73 -8.72 6.58
C ALA A 73 5.25 -9.38 5.29
N TYR A 74 5.17 -8.67 4.16
CA TYR A 74 5.75 -9.17 2.91
C TYR A 74 7.26 -9.32 2.99
N VAL A 75 7.99 -8.37 3.60
CA VAL A 75 9.44 -8.49 3.84
C VAL A 75 9.77 -9.75 4.62
N GLN A 76 9.02 -10.02 5.70
CA GLN A 76 9.25 -11.23 6.49
C GLN A 76 8.99 -12.50 5.66
N SER A 77 7.94 -12.52 4.83
CA SER A 77 7.64 -13.65 3.96
C SER A 77 8.69 -13.91 2.88
N VAL A 78 9.29 -12.85 2.33
CA VAL A 78 10.37 -12.95 1.33
C VAL A 78 11.64 -13.49 1.99
N ARG A 79 11.96 -13.02 3.20
CA ARG A 79 13.12 -13.51 3.96
C ARG A 79 12.96 -14.98 4.37
N SER A 80 11.78 -15.40 4.82
CA SER A 80 11.55 -16.78 5.28
C SER A 80 11.64 -17.82 4.17
N ARG A 81 11.41 -17.42 2.91
CA ARG A 81 11.50 -18.31 1.74
C ARG A 81 12.85 -18.22 1.01
N GLU A 82 13.87 -17.59 1.62
CA GLU A 82 15.17 -17.29 1.02
C GLU A 82 15.06 -16.53 -0.32
N GLY A 83 13.97 -15.76 -0.47
CA GLY A 83 13.72 -14.98 -1.67
C GLY A 83 14.77 -13.89 -1.81
N LYS A 84 15.41 -13.83 -2.99
CA LYS A 84 16.47 -12.85 -3.27
C LYS A 84 15.95 -11.54 -3.85
N GLU A 85 14.69 -11.50 -4.28
CA GLU A 85 14.09 -10.38 -4.98
C GLU A 85 12.69 -10.04 -4.45
N PHE A 86 12.38 -8.75 -4.45
CA PHE A 86 11.06 -8.22 -4.17
C PHE A 86 10.27 -8.03 -5.46
N ALA A 87 8.93 -8.07 -5.36
CA ALA A 87 8.08 -7.67 -6.46
C ALA A 87 8.45 -6.25 -6.95
N PRO A 88 8.50 -5.99 -8.28
CA PRO A 88 8.87 -4.68 -8.81
C PRO A 88 8.04 -3.50 -8.27
N VAL A 89 6.76 -3.74 -7.91
CA VAL A 89 5.87 -2.71 -7.34
C VAL A 89 6.19 -2.39 -5.86
N TYR A 90 6.83 -3.30 -5.14
CA TYR A 90 7.06 -3.16 -3.69
C TYR A 90 7.93 -1.95 -3.34
N PRO A 91 9.09 -1.70 -3.97
CA PRO A 91 9.89 -0.50 -3.70
C PRO A 91 9.11 0.80 -3.94
N VAL A 92 8.25 0.84 -4.96
CA VAL A 92 7.40 2.02 -5.25
C VAL A 92 6.39 2.27 -4.13
N MET A 93 5.76 1.21 -3.63
CA MET A 93 4.81 1.31 -2.51
C MET A 93 5.50 1.77 -1.22
N VAL A 94 6.73 1.32 -0.95
CA VAL A 94 7.52 1.76 0.21
C VAL A 94 7.89 3.24 0.09
N GLN A 95 8.35 3.69 -1.08
CA GLN A 95 8.69 5.10 -1.31
C GLN A 95 7.45 6.01 -1.16
N LEU A 96 6.30 5.58 -1.70
CA LEU A 96 5.01 6.26 -1.51
C LEU A 96 4.64 6.37 -0.04
N LEU A 97 4.75 5.27 0.70
CA LEU A 97 4.42 5.23 2.12
C LEU A 97 5.34 6.16 2.93
N GLN A 98 6.65 6.16 2.66
CA GLN A 98 7.62 7.04 3.32
C GLN A 98 7.29 8.51 3.06
N LYS A 99 7.06 8.89 1.80
CA LYS A 99 6.66 10.25 1.41
C LYS A 99 5.39 10.68 2.13
N ALA A 100 4.37 9.80 2.16
CA ALA A 100 3.10 10.06 2.82
C ALA A 100 3.27 10.31 4.32
N LEU A 101 4.03 9.44 5.01
CA LEU A 101 4.26 9.58 6.44
C LEU A 101 5.05 10.86 6.77
N SER A 102 6.02 11.25 5.94
CA SER A 102 6.74 12.52 6.11
C SER A 102 5.88 13.75 5.86
N SER A 103 4.88 13.67 4.97
CA SER A 103 3.94 14.79 4.74
C SER A 103 2.90 14.98 5.85
N LEU A 104 2.78 14.01 6.77
CA LEU A 104 1.85 14.06 7.91
C LEU A 104 2.53 14.42 9.24
N GLN A 105 3.85 14.67 9.22
CA GLN A 105 4.61 15.20 10.36
C GLN A 105 4.52 16.72 10.40
#